data_AF-A0A8I1UKU2-F1
#
_entry.id   AF-A0A8I1UKU2-F1
#
_cell.length_a   1.000
_cell.length_b   1.000
_cell.length_c   1.000
_cell.angle_alpha   90.00
_cell.angle_beta   90.00
_cell.angle_gamma   90.00
#
_symmetry.space_group_name_H-M   'P 1'
#
loop_
_entity.id
_entity.type
_entity.pdbx_description
1 polymer ?
#
loop_
_entity_poly.entity_id
_entity_poly.type
_entity_poly.pdbx_seq_one_letter_code
_entity_poly.pdbx_strand_id
1 'polypeptide(L)' 'MRAARIAEIGRRANALRKASFYSTEEVKWLAGYVRQPQVQLVEVELLVANAERLAEELSKQEKAR' A
#
# COMPACT_ATOMS: atom_id res chain seq x y z
N MET A 1 13.61 6.21 11.36
CA MET A 1 12.63 6.97 12.19
C MET A 1 11.20 6.64 11.74
N ARG A 2 10.26 6.43 12.67
CA ARG A 2 8.86 5.99 12.39
C ARG A 2 8.16 6.82 11.30
N ALA A 3 8.36 8.14 11.32
CA ALA A 3 7.81 9.07 10.32
C ALA A 3 8.24 8.76 8.87
N ALA A 4 9.51 8.37 8.66
CA ALA A 4 10.01 8.02 7.33
C ALA A 4 9.33 6.75 6.79
N ARG A 5 9.09 5.75 7.65
CA ARG A 5 8.38 4.52 7.29
C ARG A 5 6.91 4.80 6.95
N ILE A 6 6.24 5.64 7.74
CA ILE A 6 4.86 6.09 7.46
C ILE A 6 4.79 6.80 6.11
N ALA A 7 5.74 7.68 5.80
CA ALA A 7 5.79 8.37 4.51
C ALA A 7 5.98 7.39 3.34
N GLU A 8 6.84 6.38 3.51
CA GLU A 8 7.07 5.35 2.50
C GLU A 8 5.82 4.49 2.26
N ILE A 9 5.16 4.02 3.32
CA ILE A 9 3.88 3.30 3.22
C ILE A 9 2.86 4.14 2.44
N GLY A 10 2.76 5.44 2.75
CA GLY A 10 1.86 6.35 2.06
C GLY A 10 2.16 6.49 0.55
N ARG A 11 3.44 6.57 0.17
CA ARG A 11 3.85 6.61 -1.25
C ARG A 11 3.43 5.35 -2.00
N ARG A 12 3.72 4.19 -1.42
CA ARG A 12 3.43 2.87 -2.01
C ARG A 12 1.92 2.63 -2.12
N ALA A 13 1.16 2.93 -1.08
CA ALA A 13 -0.30 2.84 -1.11
C ALA A 13 -0.94 3.76 -2.17
N ASN A 14 -0.39 4.97 -2.38
CA ASN A 14 -0.87 5.86 -3.43
C ASN A 14 -0.50 5.37 -4.85
N ALA A 15 0.63 4.65 -5.01
CA ALA A 15 0.95 3.99 -6.26
C ALA A 15 -0.05 2.86 -6.56
N LEU A 16 -0.36 2.02 -5.56
CA LEU A 16 -1.38 0.98 -5.66
C LEU A 16 -2.77 1.54 -5.99
N ARG A 17 -3.12 2.71 -5.44
CA ARG A 17 -4.35 3.42 -5.81
C ARG A 17 -4.40 3.82 -7.28
N LYS A 18 -3.28 4.30 -7.84
CA LYS A 18 -3.20 4.65 -9.27
C LYS A 18 -3.31 3.42 -10.17
N ALA A 19 -2.91 2.25 -9.67
CA ALA A 19 -3.11 0.96 -10.32
C ALA A 19 -4.49 0.34 -10.04
N SER A 20 -5.44 1.10 -9.48
CA SER A 20 -6.79 0.65 -9.10
C SER A 20 -6.83 -0.53 -8.10
N PHE A 21 -5.72 -0.81 -7.41
CA PHE A 21 -5.64 -1.87 -6.41
C PHE A 21 -6.18 -1.41 -5.05
N TYR A 22 -6.02 -0.12 -4.73
CA TYR A 22 -6.68 0.52 -3.58
C TYR A 22 -7.59 1.64 -4.05
N SER A 23 -8.68 1.83 -3.32
CA SER A 23 -9.55 2.99 -3.42
C SER A 23 -8.96 4.20 -2.69
N THR A 24 -9.54 5.37 -2.97
CA THR A 24 -9.20 6.61 -2.23
C THR A 24 -9.55 6.48 -0.75
N GLU A 25 -10.61 5.76 -0.39
CA GLU A 25 -11.03 5.59 1.00
C GLU A 25 -10.06 4.68 1.77
N GLU A 26 -9.60 3.59 1.15
CA GLU A 26 -8.61 2.69 1.77
C GLU A 26 -7.28 3.40 2.02
N VAL A 27 -6.81 4.23 1.09
CA VAL A 27 -5.57 5.02 1.31
C VAL A 27 -5.76 6.04 2.43
N LYS A 28 -6.92 6.70 2.52
CA LYS A 28 -7.22 7.62 3.63
C LYS A 28 -7.27 6.89 4.98
N TRP A 29 -7.93 5.74 5.02
CA TRP A 29 -7.99 4.90 6.21
C TRP A 29 -6.58 4.46 6.64
N LEU A 30 -5.77 3.97 5.70
CA LEU A 30 -4.40 3.52 5.96
C LEU A 30 -3.54 4.63 6.55
N ALA A 31 -3.68 5.85 6.03
CA ALA A 31 -2.96 7.01 6.53
C ALA A 31 -3.29 7.29 8.01
N GLY A 32 -4.55 7.13 8.42
CA GLY A 32 -4.95 7.23 9.83
C GLY A 32 -4.40 6.07 10.67
N TYR A 33 -4.54 4.84 10.15
CA TYR A 33 -4.14 3.62 10.83
C TYR A 33 -2.65 3.60 11.22
N VAL A 34 -1.74 3.85 10.27
CA VAL A 34 -0.28 3.77 10.52
C VAL A 34 0.27 4.77 11.54
N ARG A 35 -0.48 5.84 11.81
CA ARG A 35 -0.09 6.86 12.81
C ARG A 35 -0.43 6.44 14.24
N GLN A 36 -1.29 5.44 14.41
CA GLN A 36 -1.63 4.93 15.74
C GLN A 36 -0.38 4.31 16.41
N PRO A 37 -0.09 4.62 17.68
CA PRO A 37 1.14 4.17 18.35
C PRO A 37 1.31 2.65 18.40
N GLN A 38 0.20 1.92 18.57
CA GLN A 38 0.17 0.47 18.69
C GLN A 38 0.42 -0.28 17.38
N VAL A 39 0.34 0.41 16.23
CA VAL A 39 0.47 -0.25 14.93
C VAL A 39 1.92 -0.63 14.66
N GLN A 40 2.10 -1.92 14.33
CA GLN A 40 3.35 -2.50 13.87
C GLN A 40 3.53 -2.19 12.38
N LEU A 41 4.36 -1.20 12.07
CA LEU A 41 4.56 -0.76 10.68
C LEU A 41 5.12 -1.88 9.77
N VAL A 42 5.81 -2.87 10.34
CA VAL A 42 6.33 -4.01 9.59
C VAL A 42 5.20 -4.86 8.98
N GLU A 43 4.11 -5.06 9.70
CA GLU A 43 2.95 -5.81 9.20
C GLU A 43 2.28 -5.07 8.05
N VAL A 44 2.15 -3.74 8.19
CA VAL A 44 1.60 -2.88 7.15
C VAL A 44 2.48 -2.89 5.90
N GLU A 45 3.81 -2.81 6.07
CA GLU A 45 4.76 -2.88 4.96
C GLU A 45 4.68 -4.21 4.20
N LEU A 46 4.47 -5.33 4.91
CA LEU A 46 4.27 -6.65 4.30
C LEU A 46 2.95 -6.72 3.51
N LEU A 47 1.86 -6.17 4.05
CA LEU A 47 0.57 -6.10 3.36
C LEU A 47 0.68 -5.28 2.07
N VAL A 48 1.35 -4.13 2.12
CA VAL A 48 1.58 -3.27 0.95
C VAL A 48 2.50 -3.96 -0.07
N ALA A 49 3.53 -4.69 0.37
CA ALA A 49 4.39 -5.45 -0.54
C ALA A 49 3.64 -6.57 -1.27
N ASN A 50 2.76 -7.28 -0.55
CA ASN A 50 1.92 -8.30 -1.15
C ASN A 50 0.95 -7.72 -2.18
N ALA A 51 0.35 -6.56 -1.87
CA ALA A 51 -0.51 -5.84 -2.79
C ALA A 51 0.23 -5.41 -4.07
N GLU A 52 1.46 -4.91 -3.95
CA GLU A 52 2.31 -4.57 -5.10
C GLU A 52 2.58 -5.78 -5.99
N ARG A 53 2.95 -6.92 -5.40
CA ARG A 53 3.18 -8.17 -6.15
C ARG A 53 1.93 -8.60 -6.92
N LEU A 54 0.77 -8.57 -6.28
CA LEU A 54 -0.51 -8.94 -6.91
C LEU A 54 -0.87 -7.98 -8.04
N ALA A 55 -0.68 -6.67 -7.85
CA ALA A 55 -0.93 -5.68 -8.89
C ALA A 55 -0.03 -5.90 -10.12
N GLU A 56 1.24 -6.26 -9.91
CA GLU A 56 2.16 -6.59 -11.00
C GLU A 56 1.75 -7.86 -11.75
N GLU A 57 1.32 -8.90 -11.02
CA GLU A 57 0.82 -10.15 -11.61
C GLU A 57 -0.42 -9.92 -12.48
N LEU A 58 -1.38 -9.14 -11.99
CA LEU A 58 -2.58 -8.77 -12.75
C LEU A 58 -2.21 -7.99 -14.01
N SER A 59 -1.31 -6.99 -13.88
CA SER A 59 -0.85 -6.21 -15.03
C SER A 59 -0.17 -7.07 -16.11
N LYS A 60 0.59 -8.10 -15.71
CA LYS A 60 1.20 -9.06 -16.64
C LYS A 60 0.16 -9.91 -17.35
N GLN A 61 -0.88 -10.35 -16.65
CA GLN A 61 -1.97 -11.15 -17.23
C GLN A 61 -2.79 -10.34 -18.24
N GLU A 62 -3.07 -9.07 -17.96
CA GLU A 62 -3.79 -8.18 -18.88
C GLU A 62 -3.01 -7.96 -20.19
N LYS A 63 -1.68 -7.83 -20.12
CA LYS A 63 -0.82 -7.66 -21.30
C LYS A 63 -0.65 -8.94 -22.14
N ALA A 64 -0.89 -10.10 -21.53
CA ALA A 64 -0.78 -11.40 -22.20
C ALA A 64 -2.08 -11.82 -22.91
N ARG A 65 -3.18 -11.10 -22.68
CA ARG A 65 -4.45 -11.25 -23.39
C ARG A 65 -4.49 -10.35 -24.62
#